data_AF-A0A3Q2CCG7-F1
#
_entry.id   AF-A0A3Q2CCG7-F1
#
_cell.length_a   1.000
_cell.length_b   1.000
_cell.length_c   1.000
_cell.angle_alpha   90.00
_cell.angle_beta   90.00
_cell.angle_gamma   90.00
#
_symmetry.space_group_name_H-M   'P 1'
#
loop_
_entity.id
_entity.type
_entity.pdbx_description
1 polymer ?
#
loop_
_entity_poly.entity_id
_entity_poly.type
_entity_poly.pdbx_seq_one_letter_code
_entity_poly.pdbx_strand_id
1 'polypeptide(L)'
;MFNTLLGCRLGTTFTQYRITLLVIYSVVLVCGSISLSLMMHILKSSAASATSITVFNLIFAHFIFLLTVPFRLYYYGTNEWNLGLNWCKMVSGMIHIHMYMSFLLYMIILITRLWPHYCRMRQMDSLGRMQALIGSVVMWVVVLVLIPCIIFSFYGNKDKDKTYNTTRCFDFAESMSSTKELNYILSTLVIVVAIVLTALQANVLYVLYNKDRQGCTSQQDFGAQLKSLCFTLIMLVCFVPYHIFRLYYIEHTYLQNINEVFLSLTTFNCLDMLTFLGRRTFHICLRGRGV
;
A
#
# COMPACT_ATOMS: atom_id res chain seq x y z
N MET A 1 -16.73 -22.20 -35.86
CA MET A 1 -17.59 -21.95 -34.68
C MET A 1 -16.81 -21.93 -33.36
N PHE A 2 -15.94 -22.92 -33.09
CA PHE A 2 -15.12 -22.97 -31.88
C PHE A 2 -14.16 -21.78 -31.71
N ASN A 3 -13.43 -21.38 -32.78
CA ASN A 3 -12.53 -20.21 -32.74
C ASN A 3 -13.27 -18.88 -32.56
N THR A 4 -14.50 -18.77 -33.06
CA THR A 4 -15.34 -17.57 -32.91
C THR A 4 -15.90 -17.45 -31.49
N LEU A 5 -16.32 -18.56 -30.88
CA LEU A 5 -16.76 -18.63 -29.49
C LEU A 5 -15.61 -18.43 -28.51
N LEU A 6 -14.41 -18.95 -28.81
CA LEU A 6 -13.20 -18.73 -28.03
C LEU A 6 -12.76 -17.27 -28.10
N GLY A 7 -12.76 -16.66 -29.30
CA GLY A 7 -12.48 -15.24 -29.49
C GLY A 7 -13.48 -14.32 -28.78
N CYS A 8 -14.77 -14.68 -28.80
CA CYS A 8 -15.81 -13.96 -28.07
C CYS A 8 -15.64 -14.09 -26.55
N ARG A 9 -15.36 -15.30 -26.02
CA ARG A 9 -15.03 -15.49 -24.60
C ARG A 9 -13.80 -14.70 -24.17
N LEU A 10 -12.73 -14.76 -24.96
CA LEU A 10 -11.49 -14.05 -24.66
C LEU A 10 -11.69 -12.52 -24.65
N GLY A 11 -12.44 -12.00 -25.62
CA GLY A 11 -12.85 -10.58 -25.67
C GLY A 11 -13.72 -10.16 -24.49
N THR A 12 -14.65 -11.01 -24.06
CA THR A 12 -15.46 -10.74 -22.85
C THR A 12 -14.61 -10.73 -21.58
N THR A 13 -13.68 -11.68 -21.40
CA THR A 13 -12.80 -11.72 -20.22
C THR A 13 -11.88 -10.51 -20.12
N PHE A 14 -11.27 -10.08 -21.22
CA PHE A 14 -10.42 -8.87 -21.24
C PHE A 14 -11.21 -7.62 -20.84
N THR A 15 -12.45 -7.51 -21.34
CA THR A 15 -13.37 -6.42 -20.98
C THR A 15 -13.74 -6.45 -19.49
N GLN A 16 -13.97 -7.63 -18.90
CA GLN A 16 -14.27 -7.79 -17.48
C GLN A 16 -13.13 -7.34 -16.56
N TYR A 17 -11.88 -7.72 -16.87
CA TYR A 17 -10.71 -7.27 -16.09
C TYR A 17 -10.54 -5.76 -16.15
N ARG A 18 -10.71 -5.16 -17.33
CA ARG A 18 -10.62 -3.71 -17.51
C ARG A 18 -11.67 -2.95 -16.71
N ILE A 19 -12.93 -3.41 -16.76
CA ILE A 19 -14.03 -2.83 -15.95
C ILE A 19 -13.71 -2.96 -14.45
N THR A 20 -13.22 -4.12 -14.02
CA THR A 20 -12.84 -4.36 -12.62
C THR A 20 -11.76 -3.38 -12.16
N LEU A 21 -10.71 -3.20 -12.97
CA LEU A 21 -9.63 -2.25 -12.67
C LEU A 21 -10.13 -0.80 -12.63
N LEU A 22 -11.00 -0.41 -13.55
CA LEU A 22 -11.64 0.92 -13.54
C LEU A 22 -12.42 1.16 -12.24
N VAL A 23 -13.21 0.17 -11.81
CA VAL A 23 -13.99 0.26 -10.57
C VAL A 23 -13.06 0.39 -9.36
N ILE A 24 -12.05 -0.47 -9.24
CA ILE A 24 -11.09 -0.44 -8.13
C ILE A 24 -10.38 0.92 -8.06
N TYR A 25 -9.79 1.38 -9.16
CA TYR A 25 -9.05 2.64 -9.18
C TYR A 25 -9.96 3.86 -8.95
N SER A 26 -11.22 3.82 -9.39
CA SER A 26 -12.19 4.88 -9.12
C SER A 26 -12.54 4.96 -7.64
N VAL A 27 -12.80 3.81 -6.99
CA VAL A 27 -13.04 3.73 -5.55
C VAL A 27 -11.82 4.21 -4.78
N VAL A 28 -10.63 3.76 -5.14
CA VAL A 28 -9.37 4.17 -4.51
C VAL A 28 -9.14 5.67 -4.65
N LEU A 29 -9.41 6.25 -5.83
CA LEU A 29 -9.27 7.68 -6.05
C LEU A 29 -10.24 8.48 -5.17
N VAL A 30 -11.53 8.12 -5.18
CA VAL A 30 -12.56 8.85 -4.41
C VAL A 30 -12.36 8.65 -2.91
N CYS A 31 -12.39 7.40 -2.44
CA CYS A 31 -12.28 7.09 -1.02
C CYS A 31 -10.91 7.46 -0.45
N GLY A 32 -9.83 7.24 -1.21
CA GLY A 32 -8.47 7.63 -0.82
C GLY A 32 -8.31 9.14 -0.72
N SER A 33 -8.88 9.92 -1.64
CA SER A 33 -8.86 11.39 -1.56
C SER A 33 -9.65 11.90 -0.36
N ILE A 34 -10.83 11.34 -0.09
CA ILE A 34 -11.63 11.66 1.11
C ILE A 34 -10.82 11.34 2.37
N SER A 35 -10.24 10.14 2.45
CA SER A 35 -9.37 9.67 3.53
C SER A 35 -8.22 10.65 3.79
N LEU A 36 -7.54 11.10 2.74
CA LEU A 36 -6.44 12.05 2.80
C LEU A 36 -6.90 13.44 3.26
N SER A 37 -7.97 13.98 2.69
CA SER A 37 -8.52 15.29 3.07
C SER A 37 -8.95 15.33 4.54
N LEU A 38 -9.60 14.27 5.02
CA LEU A 38 -9.97 14.13 6.43
C LEU A 38 -8.74 14.10 7.32
N MET A 39 -7.71 13.35 6.95
CA MET A 39 -6.47 13.29 7.73
C MET A 39 -5.77 14.65 7.79
N MET A 40 -5.68 15.37 6.66
CA MET A 40 -5.13 16.73 6.63
C MET A 40 -5.92 17.71 7.50
N HIS A 41 -7.24 17.59 7.53
CA HIS A 41 -8.08 18.40 8.42
C HIS A 41 -7.82 18.07 9.90
N ILE A 42 -7.70 16.79 10.24
CA ILE A 42 -7.35 16.35 11.60
C ILE A 42 -5.99 16.91 12.00
N LEU A 43 -4.97 16.77 11.15
CA LEU A 43 -3.61 17.29 11.36
C LEU A 43 -3.56 18.81 11.53
N LYS A 44 -4.45 19.55 10.88
CA LYS A 44 -4.57 21.01 11.05
C LYS A 44 -5.25 21.37 12.37
N SER A 45 -6.23 20.57 12.81
CA SER A 45 -7.05 20.84 14.00
C SER A 45 -6.41 20.40 15.32
N SER A 46 -5.69 19.28 15.34
CA SER A 46 -4.79 18.92 16.44
C SER A 46 -3.46 19.57 16.12
N ALA A 47 -2.96 20.50 16.94
CA ALA A 47 -1.60 21.03 16.77
C ALA A 47 -0.66 19.87 16.41
N ALA A 48 0.00 19.94 15.25
CA ALA A 48 0.72 18.85 14.57
C ALA A 48 1.80 18.13 15.42
N SER A 49 1.96 18.56 16.67
CA SER A 49 2.86 18.07 17.71
C SER A 49 2.78 16.57 18.01
N ALA A 50 1.70 15.85 17.69
CA ALA A 50 1.52 14.44 18.09
C ALA A 50 1.67 13.41 16.96
N THR A 51 1.73 13.82 15.69
CA THR A 51 1.84 12.87 14.57
C THR A 51 3.28 12.44 14.38
N SER A 52 3.54 11.13 14.43
CA SER A 52 4.86 10.57 14.15
C SER A 52 5.27 10.84 12.70
N ILE A 53 6.56 11.14 12.48
CA ILE A 53 7.17 11.33 11.16
C ILE A 53 6.82 10.17 10.22
N THR A 54 6.76 8.94 10.72
CA THR A 54 6.39 7.76 9.92
C THR A 54 4.97 7.84 9.37
N VAL A 55 4.01 8.34 10.16
CA VAL A 55 2.61 8.51 9.71
C VAL A 55 2.52 9.64 8.69
N PHE A 56 3.29 10.73 8.86
CA PHE A 56 3.36 11.79 7.86
C PHE A 56 3.91 11.28 6.52
N ASN A 57 4.98 10.48 6.55
CA ASN A 57 5.52 9.84 5.34
C ASN A 57 4.51 8.93 4.66
N LEU A 58 3.70 8.21 5.44
CA LEU A 58 2.66 7.35 4.89
C LEU A 58 1.60 8.16 4.15
N ILE A 59 1.12 9.25 4.77
CA ILE A 59 0.18 10.19 4.17
C ILE A 59 0.75 10.77 2.87
N PHE A 60 2.01 11.18 2.87
CA PHE A 60 2.67 11.74 1.68
C PHE A 60 2.83 10.69 0.57
N ALA A 61 3.13 9.43 0.91
CA ALA A 61 3.18 8.33 -0.04
C ALA A 61 1.81 8.06 -0.70
N HIS A 62 0.73 8.06 0.09
CA HIS A 62 -0.63 7.94 -0.46
C HIS A 62 -0.99 9.10 -1.36
N PHE A 63 -0.64 10.34 -0.98
CA PHE A 63 -0.87 11.52 -1.81
C PHE A 63 -0.19 11.39 -3.19
N ILE A 64 1.11 11.09 -3.22
CA ILE A 64 1.85 10.93 -4.48
C ILE A 64 1.24 9.81 -5.33
N PHE A 65 0.89 8.67 -4.72
CA PHE A 65 0.26 7.59 -5.45
C PHE A 65 -1.10 7.99 -6.05
N LEU A 66 -1.96 8.64 -5.27
CA LEU A 66 -3.29 9.09 -5.72
C LEU A 66 -3.20 10.06 -6.90
N LEU A 67 -2.16 10.90 -6.98
CA LEU A 67 -1.93 11.75 -8.16
C LEU A 67 -1.67 10.94 -9.44
N THR A 68 -1.17 9.71 -9.33
CA THR A 68 -0.91 8.84 -10.49
C THR A 68 -2.12 8.02 -10.93
N VAL A 69 -3.13 7.84 -10.06
CA VAL A 69 -4.31 7.00 -10.32
C VAL A 69 -5.17 7.49 -11.50
N PRO A 70 -5.41 8.79 -11.72
CA PRO A 70 -6.17 9.28 -12.88
C PRO A 70 -5.57 8.83 -14.22
N PHE A 71 -4.25 8.70 -14.33
CA PHE A 71 -3.60 8.23 -15.55
C PHE A 71 -3.84 6.74 -15.80
N ARG A 72 -3.97 5.93 -14.74
CA ARG A 72 -4.41 4.53 -14.86
C ARG A 72 -5.86 4.45 -15.30
N LEU A 73 -6.73 5.27 -14.73
CA LEU A 73 -8.14 5.37 -15.15
C LEU A 73 -8.27 5.77 -16.61
N TYR A 74 -7.46 6.75 -17.05
CA TYR A 74 -7.38 7.13 -18.46
C TYR A 74 -7.03 5.92 -19.33
N TYR A 75 -5.95 5.20 -19.02
CA TYR A 75 -5.53 4.03 -19.79
C TYR A 75 -6.60 2.93 -19.86
N TYR A 76 -7.19 2.54 -18.73
CA TYR A 76 -8.22 1.50 -18.73
C TYR A 76 -9.56 1.99 -19.32
N GLY A 77 -9.79 3.31 -19.38
CA GLY A 77 -10.98 3.90 -19.99
C GLY A 77 -10.89 3.99 -21.50
N THR A 78 -9.75 4.44 -22.04
CA THR A 78 -9.52 4.62 -23.48
C THR A 78 -8.95 3.37 -24.15
N ASN A 79 -8.39 2.44 -23.37
CA ASN A 79 -7.65 1.27 -23.84
C ASN A 79 -6.41 1.64 -24.69
N GLU A 80 -5.93 2.88 -24.57
CA GLU A 80 -4.79 3.43 -25.30
C GLU A 80 -3.98 4.38 -24.42
N TRP A 81 -2.65 4.34 -24.55
CA TRP A 81 -1.72 5.24 -23.87
C TRP A 81 -1.05 6.21 -24.83
N ASN A 82 -1.39 7.51 -24.72
CA ASN A 82 -0.86 8.57 -25.60
C ASN A 82 0.01 9.61 -24.87
N LEU A 83 0.37 9.38 -23.59
CA LEU A 83 1.15 10.32 -22.76
C LEU A 83 2.67 10.10 -22.81
N GLY A 84 3.13 9.29 -23.77
CA GLY A 84 4.53 8.96 -23.97
C GLY A 84 5.06 7.86 -23.05
N LEU A 85 6.14 7.21 -23.51
CA LEU A 85 6.71 6.03 -22.86
C LEU A 85 7.23 6.33 -21.45
N ASN A 86 7.93 7.46 -21.27
CA ASN A 86 8.52 7.83 -19.98
C ASN A 86 7.45 7.95 -18.88
N TRP A 87 6.34 8.61 -19.20
CA TRP A 87 5.23 8.74 -18.25
C TRP A 87 4.58 7.39 -17.95
N CYS A 88 4.44 6.52 -18.95
CA CYS A 88 3.94 5.15 -18.73
C CYS A 88 4.83 4.37 -17.75
N LYS A 89 6.16 4.41 -17.94
CA LYS A 89 7.11 3.72 -17.05
C LYS A 89 6.99 4.24 -15.61
N MET A 90 6.88 5.56 -15.44
CA MET A 90 6.73 6.19 -14.13
C MET A 90 5.42 5.75 -13.44
N VAL A 91 4.27 5.86 -14.11
CA VAL A 91 2.96 5.47 -13.56
C VAL A 91 2.89 3.94 -13.29
N SER A 92 3.55 3.14 -14.13
CA SER A 92 3.69 1.68 -13.95
C SER A 92 4.52 1.35 -12.70
N GLY A 93 5.66 2.00 -12.52
CA GLY A 93 6.52 1.81 -11.36
C GLY A 93 5.89 2.30 -10.05
N MET A 94 5.12 3.40 -10.10
CA MET A 94 4.61 4.06 -8.89
C MET A 94 3.76 3.16 -8.00
N ILE A 95 2.96 2.23 -8.56
CA ILE A 95 2.16 1.30 -7.74
C ILE A 95 3.05 0.35 -6.92
N HIS A 96 4.16 -0.11 -7.50
CA HIS A 96 5.10 -0.99 -6.82
C HIS A 96 5.88 -0.22 -5.75
N ILE A 97 6.33 0.99 -6.07
CA ILE A 97 6.98 1.90 -5.12
C ILE A 97 6.04 2.15 -3.94
N HIS A 98 4.80 2.54 -4.22
CA HIS A 98 3.77 2.82 -3.22
C HIS A 98 3.50 1.61 -2.34
N MET A 99 3.34 0.42 -2.93
CA MET A 99 3.09 -0.83 -2.20
C MET A 99 4.23 -1.14 -1.21
N TYR A 100 5.48 -1.20 -1.69
CA TYR A 100 6.62 -1.53 -0.83
C TYR A 100 6.91 -0.43 0.20
N MET A 101 6.80 0.83 -0.19
CA MET A 101 6.98 1.96 0.71
C MET A 101 5.94 1.95 1.84
N SER A 102 4.67 1.74 1.51
CA SER A 102 3.60 1.64 2.50
C SER A 102 3.82 0.45 3.43
N PHE A 103 4.22 -0.69 2.90
CA PHE A 103 4.55 -1.87 3.70
C PHE A 103 5.67 -1.57 4.71
N LEU A 104 6.78 -0.95 4.27
CA LEU A 104 7.88 -0.57 5.16
C LEU A 104 7.46 0.46 6.23
N LEU A 105 6.58 1.40 5.89
CA LEU A 105 6.07 2.36 6.86
C LEU A 105 5.14 1.69 7.89
N TYR A 106 4.26 0.78 7.47
CA TYR A 106 3.46 -0.02 8.40
C TYR A 106 4.34 -0.86 9.31
N MET A 107 5.35 -1.53 8.76
CA MET A 107 6.37 -2.26 9.53
C MET A 107 6.96 -1.41 10.65
N ILE A 108 7.44 -0.21 10.33
CA ILE A 108 8.04 0.70 11.30
C ILE A 108 7.01 1.12 12.36
N ILE A 109 5.77 1.46 11.96
CA ILE A 109 4.68 1.81 12.89
C ILE A 109 4.44 0.67 13.87
N LEU A 110 4.29 -0.55 13.37
CA LEU A 110 3.98 -1.73 14.17
C LEU A 110 5.11 -2.10 15.10
N ILE A 111 6.36 -2.15 14.61
CA ILE A 111 7.53 -2.42 15.45
C ILE A 111 7.63 -1.39 16.57
N THR A 112 7.47 -0.10 16.25
CA THR A 112 7.50 0.97 17.27
C THR A 112 6.40 0.77 18.33
N ARG A 113 5.22 0.26 17.94
CA ARG A 113 4.11 -0.01 18.88
C ARG A 113 4.27 -1.29 19.67
N LEU A 114 4.93 -2.31 19.13
CA LEU A 114 5.19 -3.59 19.78
C LEU A 114 6.43 -3.54 20.69
N TRP A 115 7.39 -2.66 20.38
CA TRP A 115 8.67 -2.56 21.08
C TRP A 115 8.54 -2.48 22.60
N PRO A 116 7.70 -1.60 23.19
CA PRO A 116 7.61 -1.50 24.65
C PRO A 116 7.05 -2.74 25.35
N HIS A 117 6.33 -3.60 24.62
CA HIS A 117 5.69 -4.79 25.17
C HIS A 117 6.64 -6.00 25.19
N TYR A 118 7.54 -6.10 24.22
CA TYR A 118 8.49 -7.21 24.11
C TYR A 118 9.91 -6.85 24.56
N CYS A 119 10.30 -5.59 24.46
CA CYS A 119 11.61 -5.08 24.84
C CYS A 119 11.49 -4.11 26.00
N ARG A 120 12.20 -4.38 27.10
CA ARG A 120 12.17 -3.58 28.34
C ARG A 120 13.14 -2.38 28.34
N MET A 121 13.61 -1.95 27.16
CA MET A 121 14.57 -0.85 27.02
C MET A 121 13.85 0.48 26.83
N ARG A 122 14.26 1.50 27.61
CA ARG A 122 13.69 2.85 27.59
C ARG A 122 14.03 3.56 26.28
N GLN A 123 13.04 4.18 25.65
CA GLN A 123 13.18 4.92 24.40
C GLN A 123 13.98 6.21 24.65
N MET A 124 15.07 6.44 23.91
CA MET A 124 15.77 7.73 23.90
C MET A 124 15.09 8.64 22.87
N ASP A 125 14.09 9.41 23.34
CA ASP A 125 13.10 10.05 22.47
C ASP A 125 13.63 11.18 21.56
N SER A 126 14.68 11.91 21.95
CA SER A 126 15.19 13.06 21.19
C SER A 126 16.13 12.65 20.05
N LEU A 127 17.07 11.74 20.32
CA LEU A 127 18.01 11.24 19.32
C LEU A 127 17.29 10.40 18.24
N GLY A 128 16.31 9.59 18.64
CA GLY A 128 15.49 8.80 17.73
C GLY A 128 14.64 9.65 16.78
N ARG A 129 14.19 10.83 17.20
CA ARG A 129 13.43 11.76 16.35
C ARG A 129 14.30 12.35 15.24
N MET A 130 15.51 12.78 15.56
CA MET A 130 16.46 13.30 14.57
C MET A 130 16.83 12.21 13.55
N GLN A 131 17.11 11.00 14.02
CA GLN A 131 17.41 9.85 13.17
C GLN A 131 16.23 9.50 12.25
N ALA A 132 14.99 9.55 12.77
CA ALA A 132 13.79 9.33 11.98
C ALA A 132 13.59 10.41 10.90
N LEU A 133 13.90 11.69 11.20
CA LEU A 133 13.85 12.77 10.21
C LEU A 133 14.90 12.56 9.11
N ILE A 134 16.14 12.27 9.47
CA ILE A 134 17.22 12.02 8.50
C ILE A 134 16.87 10.80 7.63
N GLY A 135 16.45 9.69 8.25
CA GLY A 135 16.02 8.49 7.54
C GLY A 135 14.84 8.75 6.60
N SER A 136 13.89 9.60 7.01
CA SER A 136 12.79 10.06 6.18
C SER A 136 13.27 10.83 4.95
N VAL A 137 14.16 11.81 5.12
CA VAL A 137 14.72 12.58 4.00
C VAL A 137 15.45 11.65 3.03
N VAL A 138 16.29 10.74 3.54
CA VAL A 138 17.02 9.77 2.71
C VAL A 138 16.05 8.88 1.93
N MET A 139 15.03 8.34 2.60
CA MET A 139 13.99 7.50 1.99
C MET A 139 13.28 8.23 0.84
N TRP A 140 12.93 9.51 1.01
CA TRP A 140 12.31 10.31 -0.05
C TRP A 140 13.25 10.65 -1.21
N VAL A 141 14.52 10.94 -0.93
CA VAL A 141 15.53 11.13 -1.99
C VAL A 141 15.68 9.86 -2.83
N VAL A 142 15.77 8.70 -2.18
CA VAL A 142 15.81 7.40 -2.87
C VAL A 142 14.56 7.21 -3.73
N VAL A 143 13.37 7.43 -3.16
CA VAL A 143 12.09 7.20 -3.84
C VAL A 143 11.83 8.18 -4.99
N LEU A 144 12.14 9.47 -4.83
CA LEU A 144 11.81 10.51 -5.81
C LEU A 144 12.90 10.74 -6.86
N VAL A 145 14.15 10.34 -6.59
CA VAL A 145 15.26 10.56 -7.50
C VAL A 145 15.80 9.25 -8.03
N LEU A 146 16.23 8.34 -7.14
CA LEU A 146 16.93 7.13 -7.56
C LEU A 146 16.00 6.14 -8.26
N ILE A 147 14.78 5.93 -7.75
CA ILE A 147 13.85 4.98 -8.37
C ILE A 147 13.41 5.43 -9.76
N PRO A 148 12.98 6.69 -10.00
CA PRO A 148 12.71 7.18 -11.36
C PRO A 148 13.93 7.06 -12.27
N CYS A 149 15.14 7.39 -11.81
CA CYS A 149 16.35 7.19 -12.59
C CYS A 149 16.53 5.71 -13.01
N ILE A 150 16.36 4.76 -12.09
CA ILE A 150 16.43 3.32 -12.39
C ILE A 150 15.35 2.91 -13.38
N ILE A 151 14.12 3.39 -13.20
CA ILE A 151 13.00 3.13 -14.11
C ILE A 151 13.32 3.68 -15.50
N PHE A 152 13.83 4.90 -15.62
CA PHE A 152 14.16 5.50 -16.91
C PHE A 152 15.35 4.83 -17.59
N SER A 153 16.37 4.42 -16.84
CA SER A 153 17.59 3.82 -17.37
C SER A 153 17.46 2.33 -17.75
N PHE A 154 16.69 1.54 -16.98
CA PHE A 154 16.68 0.08 -17.11
C PHE A 154 15.34 -0.51 -17.54
N TYR A 155 14.21 0.15 -17.24
CA TYR A 155 12.89 -0.35 -17.57
C TYR A 155 12.62 -0.11 -19.06
N GLY A 156 12.30 -1.15 -19.85
CA GLY A 156 11.96 -1.02 -21.27
C GLY A 156 13.11 -0.62 -22.21
N ASN A 157 14.37 -0.93 -21.89
CA ASN A 157 15.53 -0.71 -22.79
C ASN A 157 15.91 -1.98 -23.60
N LYS A 158 15.16 -3.07 -23.49
CA LYS A 158 15.46 -4.36 -24.15
C LYS A 158 15.04 -4.45 -25.62
N ASP A 159 14.40 -3.43 -26.18
CA ASP A 159 14.02 -3.43 -27.59
C ASP A 159 13.98 -1.98 -28.11
N LYS A 160 15.13 -1.52 -28.60
CA LYS A 160 15.14 -0.43 -29.59
C LYS A 160 14.81 -0.94 -31.00
N ASP A 161 14.61 -2.25 -31.16
CA ASP A 161 14.54 -2.95 -32.45
C ASP A 161 13.19 -3.60 -32.74
N LYS A 162 12.26 -3.57 -31.78
CA LYS A 162 10.85 -3.92 -32.02
C LYS A 162 10.00 -2.68 -31.86
N THR A 163 9.29 -2.34 -32.91
CA THR A 163 8.14 -1.42 -32.91
C THR A 163 7.06 -1.96 -31.98
N TYR A 164 7.22 -1.80 -30.66
CA TYR A 164 6.09 -1.94 -29.74
C TYR A 164 5.10 -0.85 -30.12
N ASN A 165 3.91 -1.26 -30.55
CA ASN A 165 2.79 -0.35 -30.73
C ASN A 165 2.67 0.52 -29.47
N THR A 166 2.96 1.80 -29.64
CA THR A 166 3.20 2.81 -28.59
C THR A 166 1.98 3.08 -27.70
N THR A 167 0.87 2.37 -27.96
CA THR A 167 -0.45 2.54 -27.34
C THR A 167 -0.68 1.63 -26.13
N ARG A 168 0.17 0.63 -25.86
CA ARG A 168 0.02 -0.24 -24.67
C ARG A 168 0.97 0.14 -23.54
N CYS A 169 0.43 0.18 -22.32
CA CYS A 169 1.16 0.50 -21.08
C CYS A 169 0.90 -0.61 -20.04
N PHE A 170 1.79 -0.76 -19.05
CA PHE A 170 1.73 -1.78 -17.97
C PHE A 170 2.06 -3.24 -18.36
N ASP A 171 2.46 -3.51 -19.60
CA ASP A 171 2.95 -4.83 -20.05
C ASP A 171 4.41 -5.14 -19.66
N PHE A 172 5.02 -4.29 -18.82
CA PHE A 172 6.46 -4.34 -18.51
C PHE A 172 6.84 -5.32 -17.40
N ALA A 173 5.90 -6.17 -16.96
CA ALA A 173 6.12 -7.16 -15.90
C ALA A 173 7.33 -8.07 -16.19
N GLU A 174 7.63 -8.31 -17.46
CA GLU A 174 8.77 -9.10 -17.93
C GLU A 174 10.14 -8.39 -17.77
N SER A 175 10.17 -7.06 -17.66
CA SER A 175 11.43 -6.32 -17.49
C SER A 175 11.89 -6.30 -16.03
N MET A 176 10.94 -6.28 -15.09
CA MET A 176 11.17 -6.29 -13.64
C MET A 176 11.37 -7.71 -13.07
N SER A 177 11.16 -8.74 -13.89
CA SER A 177 11.46 -10.15 -13.61
C SER A 177 12.89 -10.54 -13.95
N SER A 178 13.81 -9.59 -14.16
CA SER A 178 15.22 -9.88 -14.49
C SER A 178 15.95 -10.70 -13.41
N THR A 179 15.34 -10.94 -12.26
CA THR A 179 15.72 -12.00 -11.31
C THR A 179 14.48 -12.63 -10.67
N LYS A 180 14.11 -13.85 -11.09
CA LYS A 180 13.04 -14.65 -10.45
C LYS A 180 13.31 -14.79 -8.95
N GLU A 181 14.56 -15.08 -8.60
CA GLU A 181 15.03 -15.25 -7.21
C GLU A 181 14.69 -14.06 -6.30
N LEU A 182 14.95 -12.82 -6.75
CA LEU A 182 14.64 -11.64 -5.92
C LEU A 182 13.12 -11.47 -5.73
N ASN A 183 12.31 -11.79 -6.74
CA ASN A 183 10.86 -11.71 -6.61
C ASN A 183 10.31 -12.77 -5.65
N TYR A 184 10.87 -13.99 -5.65
CA TYR A 184 10.56 -15.04 -4.68
C TYR A 184 10.94 -14.63 -3.26
N ILE A 185 12.17 -14.17 -3.06
CA ILE A 185 12.67 -13.72 -1.75
C ILE A 185 11.81 -12.58 -1.22
N LEU A 186 11.57 -11.56 -2.04
CA LEU A 186 10.82 -10.37 -1.64
C LEU A 186 9.36 -10.69 -1.30
N SER A 187 8.69 -11.51 -2.14
CA SER A 187 7.30 -11.89 -1.88
C SER A 187 7.17 -12.77 -0.64
N THR A 188 8.08 -13.72 -0.47
CA THR A 188 8.13 -14.58 0.75
C THR A 188 8.39 -13.73 1.99
N LEU A 189 9.32 -12.78 1.93
CA LEU A 189 9.63 -11.87 3.02
C LEU A 189 8.38 -11.08 3.43
N VAL A 190 7.69 -10.45 2.46
CA VAL A 190 6.47 -9.67 2.75
C VAL A 190 5.40 -10.53 3.43
N ILE A 191 5.17 -11.75 2.95
CA ILE A 191 4.19 -12.68 3.52
C ILE A 191 4.56 -13.05 4.97
N VAL A 192 5.78 -13.54 5.18
CA VAL A 192 6.24 -13.99 6.50
C VAL A 192 6.17 -12.85 7.51
N VAL A 193 6.67 -11.69 7.11
CA VAL A 193 6.70 -10.50 7.96
C VAL A 193 5.30 -10.01 8.32
N ALA A 194 4.37 -9.96 7.35
CA ALA A 194 2.98 -9.57 7.60
C ALA A 194 2.29 -10.52 8.60
N ILE A 195 2.51 -11.84 8.45
CA ILE A 195 1.96 -12.86 9.34
C ILE A 195 2.55 -12.71 10.76
N VAL A 196 3.88 -12.62 10.88
CA VAL A 196 4.57 -12.51 12.18
C VAL A 196 4.13 -11.26 12.92
N LEU A 197 4.13 -10.09 12.27
CA LEU A 197 3.70 -8.86 12.92
C LEU A 197 2.23 -8.90 13.34
N THR A 198 1.36 -9.51 12.53
CA THR A 198 -0.05 -9.65 12.90
C THR A 198 -0.22 -10.56 14.10
N ALA A 199 0.51 -11.68 14.17
CA ALA A 199 0.47 -12.59 15.30
C ALA A 199 0.95 -11.92 16.60
N LEU A 200 2.05 -11.15 16.53
CA LEU A 200 2.57 -10.37 17.66
C LEU A 200 1.56 -9.30 18.10
N GLN A 201 0.96 -8.58 17.15
CA GLN A 201 -0.04 -7.55 17.43
C GLN A 201 -1.32 -8.12 18.07
N ALA A 202 -1.79 -9.27 17.57
CA ALA A 202 -2.93 -9.98 18.14
C ALA A 202 -2.64 -10.46 19.57
N ASN A 203 -1.43 -10.98 19.83
CA ASN A 203 -1.01 -11.41 21.16
C ASN A 203 -0.98 -10.24 22.15
N VAL A 204 -0.35 -9.11 21.79
CA VAL A 204 -0.34 -7.90 22.65
C VAL A 204 -1.76 -7.43 22.95
N LEU A 205 -2.63 -7.40 21.94
CA LEU A 205 -4.03 -7.00 22.13
C LEU A 205 -4.79 -7.97 23.06
N TYR A 206 -4.57 -9.28 22.91
CA TYR A 206 -5.16 -10.30 23.77
C TYR A 206 -4.70 -10.16 25.23
N VAL A 207 -3.41 -9.96 25.46
CA VAL A 207 -2.84 -9.72 26.80
C VAL A 207 -3.43 -8.44 27.42
N LEU A 208 -3.54 -7.36 26.65
CA LEU A 208 -4.14 -6.12 27.11
C LEU A 208 -5.62 -6.28 27.43
N TYR A 209 -6.38 -6.94 26.55
CA TYR A 209 -7.80 -7.21 26.77
C TYR A 209 -8.06 -7.93 28.09
N ASN A 210 -7.23 -8.93 28.41
CA ASN A 210 -7.33 -9.66 29.68
C ASN A 210 -6.95 -8.80 30.91
N LYS A 211 -6.12 -7.76 30.72
CA LYS A 211 -5.67 -6.84 31.77
C LYS A 211 -6.57 -5.61 31.95
N ASP A 212 -7.33 -5.24 30.92
CA ASP A 212 -8.17 -4.02 30.86
C ASP A 212 -9.36 -4.02 31.84
N ARG A 213 -9.60 -5.13 32.55
CA ARG A 213 -10.60 -5.22 33.63
C ARG A 213 -10.29 -4.33 34.86
N GLN A 214 -9.18 -3.56 34.89
CA GLN A 214 -8.69 -2.89 36.09
C GLN A 214 -8.33 -1.37 35.99
N GLY A 215 -8.49 -0.64 34.87
CA GLY A 215 -8.33 0.84 34.92
C GLY A 215 -8.23 1.66 33.62
N CYS A 216 -8.36 2.98 33.74
CA CYS A 216 -8.43 3.95 32.61
C CYS A 216 -7.17 4.06 31.72
N THR A 217 -5.96 3.87 32.26
CA THR A 217 -4.71 3.95 31.46
C THR A 217 -4.66 2.81 30.43
N SER A 218 -5.18 1.64 30.79
CA SER A 218 -5.26 0.48 29.90
C SER A 218 -6.19 0.73 28.70
N GLN A 219 -7.22 1.57 28.86
CA GLN A 219 -8.17 1.90 27.79
C GLN A 219 -7.56 2.77 26.67
N GLN A 220 -6.64 3.68 27.01
CA GLN A 220 -5.94 4.50 26.02
C GLN A 220 -4.96 3.65 25.18
N ASP A 221 -4.18 2.80 25.87
CA ASP A 221 -3.25 1.84 25.27
C ASP A 221 -3.99 0.81 24.41
N PHE A 222 -5.10 0.25 24.92
CA PHE A 222 -5.94 -0.70 24.20
C PHE A 222 -6.41 -0.14 22.86
N GLY A 223 -6.97 1.08 22.84
CA GLY A 223 -7.41 1.65 21.58
C GLY A 223 -6.27 2.14 20.67
N ALA A 224 -5.06 2.33 21.19
CA ALA A 224 -3.87 2.55 20.35
C ALA A 224 -3.43 1.25 19.67
N GLN A 225 -3.48 0.13 20.40
CA GLN A 225 -3.21 -1.20 19.85
C GLN A 225 -4.32 -1.71 18.93
N LEU A 226 -5.57 -1.29 19.12
CA LEU A 226 -6.65 -1.54 18.17
C LEU A 226 -6.42 -0.84 16.82
N LYS A 227 -5.89 0.38 16.83
CA LYS A 227 -5.47 1.06 15.59
C LYS A 227 -4.33 0.32 14.90
N SER A 228 -3.36 -0.14 15.68
CA SER A 228 -2.24 -0.97 15.22
C SER A 228 -2.73 -2.29 14.59
N LEU A 229 -3.74 -2.93 15.19
CA LEU A 229 -4.41 -4.10 14.62
C LEU A 229 -5.05 -3.79 13.26
N CYS A 230 -5.69 -2.63 13.13
CA CYS A 230 -6.29 -2.23 11.85
C CYS A 230 -5.23 -2.13 10.74
N PHE A 231 -4.06 -1.57 11.03
CA PHE A 231 -2.94 -1.55 10.07
C PHE A 231 -2.45 -2.96 9.72
N THR A 232 -2.33 -3.88 10.68
CA THR A 232 -1.98 -5.27 10.37
C THR A 232 -3.01 -5.98 9.51
N LEU A 233 -4.30 -5.74 9.74
CA LEU A 233 -5.37 -6.32 8.93
C LEU A 233 -5.33 -5.77 7.49
N ILE A 234 -5.05 -4.48 7.33
CA ILE A 234 -4.84 -3.88 6.01
C ILE A 234 -3.65 -4.54 5.31
N MET A 235 -2.54 -4.77 6.02
CA MET A 235 -1.40 -5.47 5.43
C MET A 235 -1.75 -6.89 4.95
N LEU A 236 -2.48 -7.65 5.79
CA LEU A 236 -2.90 -9.01 5.45
C LEU A 236 -3.88 -9.03 4.28
N VAL A 237 -4.86 -8.13 4.23
CA VAL A 237 -5.89 -8.15 3.19
C VAL A 237 -5.38 -7.56 1.88
N CYS A 238 -4.54 -6.52 1.93
CA CYS A 238 -4.12 -5.77 0.74
C CYS A 238 -2.83 -6.32 0.12
N PHE A 239 -1.85 -6.78 0.91
CA PHE A 239 -0.53 -7.19 0.37
C PHE A 239 -0.37 -8.71 0.22
N VAL A 240 -0.81 -9.49 1.21
CA VAL A 240 -0.55 -10.95 1.22
C VAL A 240 -1.18 -11.67 0.02
N PRO A 241 -2.44 -11.42 -0.38
CA PRO A 241 -3.05 -12.10 -1.54
C PRO A 241 -2.28 -11.84 -2.83
N TYR A 242 -1.83 -10.59 -3.03
CA TYR A 242 -1.02 -10.23 -4.18
C TYR A 242 0.32 -10.96 -4.18
N HIS A 243 1.04 -10.99 -3.06
CA HIS A 243 2.34 -11.68 -2.99
C HIS A 243 2.22 -13.20 -3.14
N ILE A 244 1.16 -13.82 -2.60
CA ILE A 244 0.87 -15.24 -2.84
C ILE A 244 0.65 -15.48 -4.34
N PHE A 245 -0.20 -14.67 -4.96
CA PHE A 245 -0.46 -14.80 -6.39
C PHE A 245 0.78 -14.50 -7.24
N ARG A 246 1.62 -13.55 -6.82
CA ARG A 246 2.85 -13.18 -7.49
C ARG A 246 3.83 -14.35 -7.56
N LEU A 247 3.94 -15.16 -6.50
CA LEU A 247 4.75 -16.37 -6.50
C LEU A 247 4.31 -17.35 -7.59
N TYR A 248 3.00 -17.51 -7.77
CA TYR A 248 2.44 -18.35 -8.83
C TYR A 248 2.62 -17.75 -10.24
N TYR A 249 2.42 -16.43 -10.36
CA TYR A 249 2.55 -15.68 -11.61
C TYR A 249 3.95 -15.71 -12.22
N ILE A 250 5.01 -15.77 -11.41
CA ILE A 250 6.40 -15.81 -11.90
C ILE A 250 6.64 -17.01 -12.84
N GLU A 251 5.94 -18.13 -12.64
CA GLU A 251 5.98 -19.29 -13.53
C GLU A 251 4.83 -19.32 -14.56
N HIS A 252 3.81 -18.47 -14.41
CA HIS A 252 2.59 -18.45 -15.24
C HIS A 252 2.31 -17.04 -15.75
N THR A 253 3.23 -16.48 -16.54
CA THR A 253 3.19 -15.08 -17.02
C THR A 253 1.96 -14.76 -17.88
N TYR A 254 1.29 -15.77 -18.46
CA TYR A 254 0.03 -15.59 -19.22
C TYR A 254 -1.15 -15.08 -18.35
N LEU A 255 -1.03 -15.11 -17.01
CA LEU A 255 -2.06 -14.63 -16.08
C LEU A 255 -1.91 -13.15 -15.70
N GLN A 256 -1.27 -12.35 -16.56
CA GLN A 256 -0.97 -10.94 -16.31
C GLN A 256 -2.20 -10.11 -15.90
N ASN A 257 -3.34 -10.28 -16.57
CA ASN A 257 -4.57 -9.54 -16.22
C ASN A 257 -5.02 -9.80 -14.77
N ILE A 258 -4.86 -11.03 -14.28
CA ILE A 258 -5.19 -11.40 -12.91
C ILE A 258 -4.17 -10.79 -11.94
N ASN A 259 -2.88 -10.82 -12.30
CA ASN A 259 -1.82 -10.18 -11.52
C ASN A 259 -2.10 -8.68 -11.33
N GLU A 260 -2.52 -7.98 -12.39
CA GLU A 260 -2.87 -6.55 -12.31
C GLU A 260 -4.08 -6.30 -11.39
N VAL A 261 -5.08 -7.19 -11.38
CA VAL A 261 -6.20 -7.09 -10.43
C VAL A 261 -5.70 -7.24 -9.00
N PHE A 262 -4.93 -8.28 -8.68
CA PHE A 262 -4.38 -8.43 -7.33
C PHE A 262 -3.46 -7.28 -6.93
N LEU A 263 -2.65 -6.77 -7.86
CA LEU A 263 -1.82 -5.59 -7.63
C LEU A 263 -2.68 -4.35 -7.35
N SER A 264 -3.80 -4.17 -8.04
CA SER A 264 -4.73 -3.07 -7.77
C SER A 264 -5.37 -3.18 -6.38
N LEU A 265 -5.58 -4.39 -5.85
CA LEU A 265 -6.10 -4.58 -4.49
C LEU A 265 -5.15 -4.03 -3.42
N THR A 266 -3.84 -4.01 -3.67
CA THR A 266 -2.88 -3.47 -2.70
C THR A 266 -3.12 -1.99 -2.41
N THR A 267 -3.73 -1.28 -3.37
CA THR A 267 -4.00 0.16 -3.31
C THR A 267 -5.15 0.54 -2.38
N PHE A 268 -5.95 -0.43 -1.94
CA PHE A 268 -6.94 -0.20 -0.89
C PHE A 268 -6.31 0.19 0.45
N ASN A 269 -5.00 0.00 0.61
CA ASN A 269 -4.27 0.57 1.75
C ASN A 269 -4.39 2.10 1.83
N CYS A 270 -4.72 2.82 0.75
CA CYS A 270 -5.01 4.27 0.79
C CYS A 270 -6.25 4.64 1.62
N LEU A 271 -7.11 3.67 1.96
CA LEU A 271 -8.28 3.88 2.81
C LEU A 271 -7.96 3.74 4.30
N ASP A 272 -6.71 3.42 4.65
CA ASP A 272 -6.26 3.22 6.02
C ASP A 272 -6.48 4.43 6.92
N MET A 273 -6.42 5.67 6.41
CA MET A 273 -6.64 6.84 7.25
C MET A 273 -8.09 6.97 7.73
N LEU A 274 -9.05 6.31 7.08
CA LEU A 274 -10.44 6.21 7.58
C LEU A 274 -10.51 5.50 8.93
N THR A 275 -9.55 4.64 9.24
CA THR A 275 -9.46 3.92 10.52
C THR A 275 -9.19 4.87 11.70
N PHE A 276 -8.60 6.04 11.45
CA PHE A 276 -8.42 7.07 12.48
C PHE A 276 -9.73 7.75 12.87
N LEU A 277 -10.74 7.80 11.98
CA LEU A 277 -12.04 8.44 12.25
C LEU A 277 -12.92 7.61 13.20
N GLY A 278 -12.89 6.28 13.09
CA GLY A 278 -13.77 5.38 13.85
C GLY A 278 -13.73 5.59 15.37
N ARG A 279 -12.61 6.10 15.90
CA ARG A 279 -12.43 6.34 17.35
C ARG A 279 -13.12 7.62 17.85
N ARG A 280 -13.34 8.64 17.00
CA ARG A 280 -14.07 9.86 17.42
C ARG A 280 -15.54 9.53 17.68
N THR A 281 -16.13 8.69 16.83
CA THR A 281 -17.51 8.20 16.97
C THR A 281 -17.67 7.28 18.18
N PHE A 282 -16.70 6.39 18.44
CA PHE A 282 -16.76 5.50 19.61
C PHE A 282 -16.66 6.25 20.94
N HIS A 283 -15.87 7.32 21.00
CA HIS A 283 -15.79 8.19 22.19
C HIS A 283 -17.08 9.00 22.42
N ILE A 284 -17.78 9.39 21.35
CA ILE A 284 -19.11 10.03 21.44
C ILE A 284 -20.16 9.02 21.94
N CYS A 285 -20.09 7.76 21.49
CA CYS A 285 -21.02 6.71 21.88
C CYS A 285 -20.87 6.28 23.35
N LEU A 286 -19.64 6.26 23.88
CA LEU A 286 -19.38 6.02 25.30
C LEU A 286 -19.80 7.17 26.21
N ARG A 287 -19.72 8.42 25.73
CA ARG A 287 -20.19 9.60 26.49
C ARG A 287 -21.73 9.68 26.55
N GLY A 288 -22.43 9.05 25.62
CA GLY A 288 -23.90 8.98 25.59
C GLY A 288 -24.54 7.89 26.46
N ARG A 289 -23.74 7.00 27.09
CA ARG A 289 -24.22 5.94 28.00
C ARG A 289 -23.96 6.23 29.49
N GLY A 290 -23.54 7.46 29.81
CA GLY A 290 -23.24 7.91 31.17
C GLY A 290 -24.16 9.03 31.65
N VAL A 291 -25.46 8.94 31.34
CA VAL A 291 -26.54 9.74 31.95
C VAL A 291 -27.64 8.79 32.38
#